data_AF-A0A7X7Z6U4-F1
#
_entry.id   AF-A0A7X7Z6U4-F1
#
_cell.length_a   1.000
_cell.length_b   1.000
_cell.length_c   1.000
_cell.angle_alpha   90.00
_cell.angle_beta   90.00
_cell.angle_gamma   90.00
#
_symmetry.space_group_name_H-M   'P 1'
#
loop_
_entity.id
_entity.type
_entity.pdbx_description
1 polymer ?
#
loop_
_entity_poly.entity_id
_entity_poly.type
_entity_poly.pdbx_seq_one_letter_code
_entity_poly.pdbx_strand_id
1 'polypeptide(L)'
;MKNIKLFYTMALVLLLAFSCSDNKKLNYPVTRKVDTVDVYFGVKIADPYRWLENDTSAETASWVNAQNEVSQKYLSGIPFRNA
;
A
#
# COMPACT_ATOMS: atom_id res chain seq x y z
N MET A 1 50.60 8.84 -0.05
CA MET A 1 49.50 9.81 -0.27
C MET A 1 48.47 9.39 -1.32
N LYS A 2 48.86 8.76 -2.46
CA LYS A 2 47.91 8.27 -3.48
C LYS A 2 46.91 7.24 -2.94
N ASN A 3 47.37 6.34 -2.07
CA ASN A 3 46.55 5.25 -1.52
C ASN A 3 45.49 5.76 -0.54
N ILE A 4 45.81 6.81 0.24
CA ILE A 4 44.88 7.46 1.18
C ILE A 4 43.74 8.18 0.43
N LYS A 5 44.06 8.90 -0.65
CA LYS A 5 43.04 9.54 -1.50
C LYS A 5 42.11 8.50 -2.14
N LEU A 6 42.65 7.35 -2.54
CA LEU A 6 41.89 6.23 -3.10
C LEU A 6 40.88 5.63 -2.10
N PHE A 7 41.26 5.51 -0.82
CA PHE A 7 40.35 5.08 0.25
C PHE A 7 39.20 6.07 0.48
N TYR A 8 39.49 7.38 0.52
CA TYR A 8 38.45 8.39 0.69
C TYR A 8 37.49 8.50 -0.50
N THR A 9 37.99 8.33 -1.73
CA THR A 9 37.13 8.28 -2.92
C THR A 9 36.26 7.02 -2.96
N MET A 10 36.78 5.87 -2.51
CA MET A 10 36.01 4.63 -2.45
C MET A 10 34.93 4.67 -1.37
N ALA A 11 35.21 5.30 -0.22
CA ALA A 11 34.25 5.53 0.85
C ALA A 11 33.12 6.49 0.43
N LEU A 12 33.44 7.55 -0.32
CA LEU A 12 32.45 8.52 -0.82
C LEU A 12 31.50 7.92 -1.87
N VAL A 13 32.01 7.03 -2.73
CA VAL A 13 31.19 6.29 -3.71
C VAL A 13 30.27 5.27 -3.02
N LEU A 14 30.74 4.63 -1.95
CA LEU A 14 29.92 3.71 -1.15
C LEU A 14 28.76 4.44 -0.44
N LEU A 15 29.00 5.64 0.08
CA LEU A 15 27.99 6.47 0.76
C LEU A 15 26.87 6.96 -0.18
N LEU A 16 27.16 7.22 -1.44
CA LEU A 16 26.17 7.68 -2.43
C LEU A 16 25.30 6.54 -2.99
N ALA A 17 25.73 5.28 -2.87
CA ALA A 17 25.00 4.11 -3.37
C ALA A 17 23.84 3.65 -2.48
N PHE A 18 23.76 4.12 -1.22
CA PHE A 18 22.69 3.76 -0.28
C PHE A 18 21.45 4.67 -0.35
N SER A 19 21.45 5.73 -1.17
CA SER A 19 20.30 6.65 -1.28
C SER A 19 19.21 6.19 -2.26
N CYS A 20 19.11 4.89 -2.57
CA CYS A 20 18.09 4.40 -3.50
C CYS A 20 16.76 4.14 -2.78
N SER A 21 15.72 4.85 -3.22
CA SER A 21 14.35 4.84 -2.69
C SER A 21 13.71 3.46 -2.69
N ASP A 22 13.22 3.03 -1.53
CA ASP A 22 12.45 1.80 -1.35
C ASP A 22 11.00 2.02 -1.85
N ASN A 23 10.78 1.91 -3.16
CA ASN A 23 9.44 1.90 -3.74
C ASN A 23 8.75 0.55 -3.44
N LYS A 24 8.32 0.36 -2.20
CA LYS A 24 7.58 -0.84 -1.79
C LYS A 24 6.24 -0.88 -2.50
N LYS A 25 6.12 -1.78 -3.48
CA LYS A 25 4.85 -2.09 -4.13
C LYS A 25 3.87 -2.65 -3.09
N LEU A 26 2.71 -2.02 -2.96
CA LEU A 26 1.62 -2.50 -2.11
C LEU A 26 0.86 -3.62 -2.82
N ASN A 27 0.60 -4.70 -2.09
CA ASN A 27 -0.25 -5.79 -2.54
C ASN A 27 -1.61 -5.63 -1.85
N TYR A 28 -2.60 -5.15 -2.58
CA TYR A 28 -3.95 -4.95 -2.06
C TYR A 28 -4.75 -6.25 -2.01
N PRO A 29 -5.68 -6.41 -1.05
CA PRO A 29 -6.58 -7.55 -1.01
C PRO A 29 -7.48 -7.57 -2.25
N VAL A 30 -7.74 -8.77 -2.77
CA VAL A 30 -8.76 -8.96 -3.82
C VAL A 30 -10.12 -8.56 -3.25
N THR A 31 -10.81 -7.64 -3.92
CA THR A 31 -12.17 -7.21 -3.57
C THR A 31 -13.10 -7.73 -4.65
N ARG A 32 -14.01 -8.65 -4.31
CA ARG A 32 -14.94 -9.19 -5.31
C ARG A 32 -15.85 -8.09 -5.84
N LYS A 33 -16.20 -8.21 -7.12
CA LYS A 33 -17.23 -7.39 -7.74
C LYS A 33 -18.53 -8.19 -7.85
N VAL A 34 -19.65 -7.50 -7.75
CA VAL A 34 -20.99 -8.02 -8.03
C VAL A 34 -21.63 -7.26 -9.19
N ASP A 35 -22.70 -7.82 -9.74
CA ASP A 35 -23.42 -7.23 -10.88
C ASP A 35 -24.60 -6.34 -10.45
N THR A 36 -24.57 -5.82 -9.22
CA THR A 36 -25.62 -4.88 -8.76
C THR A 36 -25.62 -3.63 -9.64
N VAL A 37 -26.77 -3.32 -10.21
CA VAL A 37 -26.99 -2.13 -11.06
C VAL A 37 -28.32 -1.50 -10.67
N ASP A 38 -28.29 -0.22 -10.34
CA ASP A 38 -29.48 0.60 -10.11
C ASP A 38 -29.84 1.40 -11.38
N VAL A 39 -31.09 1.85 -11.48
CA VAL A 39 -31.56 2.69 -12.59
C VAL A 39 -32.13 4.00 -12.05
N TYR A 40 -31.48 5.11 -12.38
CA TYR A 40 -31.91 6.45 -12.01
C TYR A 40 -32.28 7.24 -13.26
N PHE A 41 -33.53 7.68 -13.36
CA PHE A 41 -34.03 8.48 -14.52
C PHE A 41 -33.74 7.82 -15.88
N GLY A 42 -33.83 6.49 -15.96
CA GLY A 42 -33.52 5.71 -17.16
C GLY A 42 -32.04 5.40 -17.38
N VAL A 43 -31.14 5.90 -16.53
CA VAL A 43 -29.69 5.65 -16.61
C VAL A 43 -29.29 4.50 -15.69
N LYS A 44 -28.59 3.50 -16.23
CA LYS A 44 -28.02 2.37 -15.47
C LYS A 44 -26.72 2.78 -14.77
N ILE A 45 -26.64 2.56 -13.46
CA ILE A 45 -25.46 2.86 -12.62
C ILE A 45 -25.03 1.58 -11.90
N ALA A 46 -23.83 1.07 -12.22
CA ALA A 46 -23.30 -0.13 -11.60
C ALA A 46 -22.70 0.19 -10.21
N ASP A 47 -23.02 -0.64 -9.24
CA ASP A 47 -22.44 -0.62 -7.90
C ASP A 47 -21.79 -1.97 -7.58
N PRO A 48 -20.57 -2.21 -8.09
CA PRO A 48 -19.92 -3.50 -7.98
C PRO A 48 -19.50 -3.86 -6.55
N TYR A 49 -19.59 -2.94 -5.59
CA TYR A 49 -19.17 -3.15 -4.21
C TYR A 49 -20.30 -2.94 -3.19
N ARG A 50 -21.56 -2.91 -3.63
CA ARG A 50 -22.76 -2.86 -2.77
C ARG A 50 -22.71 -3.80 -1.56
N TRP A 51 -22.07 -4.96 -1.71
CA TRP A 51 -21.93 -5.93 -0.61
C TRP A 51 -21.15 -5.40 0.60
N LEU A 52 -20.26 -4.42 0.41
CA LEU A 52 -19.54 -3.74 1.51
C LEU A 52 -20.44 -2.84 2.36
N GLU A 53 -21.65 -2.50 1.91
CA GLU A 53 -22.61 -1.73 2.70
C GLU A 53 -23.19 -2.54 3.87
N ASN A 54 -23.12 -3.87 3.82
CA ASN A 54 -23.50 -4.72 4.97
C ASN A 54 -22.33 -4.82 5.95
N ASP A 55 -22.28 -3.87 6.88
CA ASP A 55 -21.26 -3.71 7.91
C ASP A 55 -21.28 -4.82 8.98
N THR A 56 -22.37 -5.55 9.12
CA THR A 56 -22.49 -6.70 10.04
C THR A 56 -22.09 -8.04 9.40
N SER A 57 -21.82 -8.07 8.09
CA SER A 57 -21.49 -9.33 7.42
C SER A 57 -20.08 -9.81 7.75
N ALA A 58 -19.92 -11.13 7.87
CA ALA A 58 -18.60 -11.75 8.05
C ALA A 58 -17.65 -11.44 6.88
N GLU A 59 -18.19 -11.27 5.68
CA GLU A 59 -17.42 -10.95 4.49
C GLU A 59 -16.83 -9.53 4.55
N THR A 60 -17.66 -8.53 4.89
CA THR A 60 -17.19 -7.14 5.07
C THR A 60 -16.18 -7.06 6.20
N ALA A 61 -16.42 -7.74 7.32
CA ALA A 61 -15.46 -7.83 8.42
C ALA A 61 -14.11 -8.42 7.97
N SER A 62 -14.13 -9.50 7.18
CA SER A 62 -12.91 -10.10 6.63
C SER A 62 -12.18 -9.16 5.67
N TRP A 63 -12.90 -8.41 4.85
CA TRP A 63 -12.32 -7.44 3.93
C TRP A 63 -11.68 -6.27 4.68
N VAL A 64 -12.35 -5.74 5.71
CA VAL A 64 -11.80 -4.68 6.58
C VAL A 64 -10.51 -5.14 7.23
N ASN A 65 -10.46 -6.36 7.76
CA ASN A 65 -9.25 -6.92 8.36
C ASN A 65 -8.09 -7.00 7.34
N ALA A 66 -8.35 -7.50 6.14
CA ALA A 66 -7.33 -7.59 5.09
C ALA A 66 -6.81 -6.20 4.64
N GLN A 67 -7.68 -5.19 4.56
CA GLN A 67 -7.26 -3.82 4.24
C GLN A 67 -6.45 -3.19 5.39
N ASN A 68 -6.85 -3.47 6.64
CA ASN A 68 -6.11 -3.04 7.82
C ASN A 68 -4.70 -3.65 7.84
N GLU A 69 -4.52 -4.91 7.46
CA GLU A 69 -3.20 -5.53 7.37
C GLU A 69 -2.25 -4.80 6.43
N VAL A 70 -2.73 -4.41 5.23
CA VAL A 70 -1.93 -3.60 4.28
C VAL A 70 -1.57 -2.25 4.89
N SER A 71 -2.57 -1.61 5.49
CA SER A 71 -2.43 -0.27 6.07
C SER A 71 -1.44 -0.27 7.24
N GLN A 72 -1.59 -1.19 8.20
CA GLN A 72 -0.71 -1.30 9.35
C GLN A 72 0.71 -1.68 8.94
N LYS A 73 0.88 -2.58 7.96
CA LYS A 73 2.20 -2.93 7.42
C LYS A 73 2.92 -1.74 6.79
N TYR A 74 2.18 -0.90 6.06
CA TYR A 74 2.74 0.31 5.49
C TYR A 74 3.14 1.30 6.60
N LEU A 75 2.21 1.58 7.50
CA LEU A 75 2.41 2.54 8.57
C LEU A 75 3.51 2.13 9.55
N SER A 76 3.66 0.84 9.86
CA SER A 76 4.74 0.33 10.72
C SER A 76 6.14 0.58 10.15
N GLY A 77 6.23 0.86 8.83
CA GLY A 77 7.50 1.23 8.19
C GLY A 77 7.92 2.68 8.40
N ILE A 78 7.08 3.53 9.00
CA ILE A 78 7.37 4.96 9.21
C ILE A 78 8.27 5.12 10.45
N PRO A 79 9.52 5.61 10.31
CA PRO A 79 10.50 5.62 11.42
C PRO A 79 10.06 6.42 12.66
N PHE A 80 9.24 7.45 12.49
CA PHE A 80 8.80 8.37 13.53
C PHE A 80 7.31 8.20 13.90
N ARG A 81 6.72 7.04 13.63
CA ARG A 81 5.29 6.78 13.90
C ARG A 81 4.91 6.89 15.38
N ASN A 82 5.82 6.53 16.28
CA ASN A 82 5.60 6.50 17.73
C ASN A 82 6.43 7.55 18.48
N ALA A 83 6.87 8.60 17.78
CA ALA A 83 7.68 9.67 18.36
C ALA A 83 6.88 10.55 19.33
#